data_AF-A0A7W8YPQ4-F1
#
_entry.id   AF-A0A7W8YPQ4-F1
#
_cell.length_a   1.000
_cell.length_b   1.000
_cell.length_c   1.000
_cell.angle_alpha   90.00
_cell.angle_beta   90.00
_cell.angle_gamma   90.00
#
_symmetry.space_group_name_H-M   'P 1'
#
loop_
_entity.id
_entity.type
_entity.pdbx_description
1 polymer ?
#
loop_
_entity_poly.entity_id
_entity_poly.type
_entity_poly.pdbx_seq_one_letter_code
_entity_poly.pdbx_strand_id
1 'polypeptide(L)'
;MLKPYLQRFNEALSGFQNKFPKEKWSESFKNSLINDFAFYSSKIEDPGLEYGDTIKFLNDEFVEKENLISLFEINNHKEVLQNIIERYEDFELTKESIKEIHRDLMGNELSWNGNFKQELVGN
;
A
#
# COMPACT_ATOMS: atom_id res chain seq x y z
N MET A 1 -6.76 -24.82 -30.98
CA MET A 1 -5.99 -25.41 -29.85
C MET A 1 -5.06 -24.35 -29.28
N LEU A 2 -4.92 -24.26 -27.96
CA LEU A 2 -3.94 -23.38 -27.31
C LEU A 2 -2.52 -23.81 -27.68
N LYS A 3 -1.61 -22.84 -27.84
CA LYS A 3 -0.20 -23.13 -28.12
C LYS A 3 0.44 -23.87 -26.93
N PRO A 4 1.41 -24.78 -27.14
CA PRO A 4 1.96 -25.62 -26.07
C PRO A 4 2.54 -24.86 -24.87
N TYR A 5 3.12 -23.66 -25.07
CA TYR A 5 3.65 -22.86 -23.97
C TYR A 5 2.55 -22.25 -23.08
N LEU A 6 1.37 -21.96 -23.64
CA LEU A 6 0.22 -21.46 -22.89
C LEU A 6 -0.41 -22.57 -22.05
N GLN A 7 -0.40 -23.81 -22.53
CA GLN A 7 -0.82 -24.96 -21.73
C GLN A 7 0.08 -25.15 -20.51
N ARG A 8 1.42 -25.13 -20.71
CA ARG A 8 2.38 -25.22 -19.61
C ARG A 8 2.25 -24.09 -18.59
N PHE A 9 2.00 -22.87 -19.07
CA PHE A 9 1.74 -21.72 -18.19
C PHE A 9 0.47 -21.94 -17.34
N ASN A 10 -0.63 -22.38 -17.97
CA ASN A 10 -1.89 -22.63 -17.28
C ASN A 10 -1.77 -23.78 -16.26
N GLU A 11 -1.03 -24.84 -16.58
CA GLU A 11 -0.74 -25.93 -15.64
C GLU A 11 0.08 -25.44 -14.45
N ALA A 12 1.12 -24.63 -14.69
CA ALA A 12 1.93 -24.04 -13.64
C ALA A 12 1.13 -23.08 -12.75
N LEU A 13 0.29 -22.24 -13.36
CA LEU A 13 -0.60 -21.31 -12.66
C LEU A 13 -1.63 -22.06 -11.80
N SER A 14 -2.23 -23.12 -12.33
CA SER A 14 -3.17 -23.97 -11.58
C SER A 14 -2.48 -24.69 -10.42
N GLY A 15 -1.27 -25.21 -10.63
CA GLY A 15 -0.44 -25.80 -9.57
C GLY A 15 -0.08 -24.78 -8.49
N PHE A 16 0.23 -23.55 -8.89
CA PHE A 16 0.49 -22.44 -7.97
C PHE A 16 -0.77 -22.09 -7.16
N GLN A 17 -1.92 -21.92 -7.81
CA GLN A 17 -3.20 -21.59 -7.15
C GLN A 17 -3.70 -22.71 -6.23
N ASN A 18 -3.45 -23.98 -6.55
CA ASN A 18 -3.81 -25.09 -5.64
C ASN A 18 -2.88 -25.17 -4.43
N LYS A 19 -1.59 -24.88 -4.64
CA LYS A 19 -0.58 -24.89 -3.57
C LYS A 19 -0.69 -23.66 -2.66
N PHE A 20 -1.08 -22.53 -3.24
CA PHE A 20 -1.32 -21.25 -2.60
C PHE A 20 -2.73 -20.80 -3.00
N PRO A 21 -3.78 -21.42 -2.40
CA PRO A 21 -5.14 -20.96 -2.64
C PRO A 21 -5.18 -19.47 -2.38
N LYS A 22 -5.87 -18.72 -3.26
CA LYS A 22 -6.31 -17.37 -2.92
C LYS A 22 -7.25 -17.52 -1.71
N GLU A 23 -6.68 -17.63 -0.51
CA GLU A 23 -7.46 -17.45 0.69
C GLU A 23 -8.07 -16.06 0.60
N LYS A 24 -9.38 -15.97 0.86
CA LYS A 24 -9.93 -14.66 1.18
C LYS A 24 -9.10 -14.14 2.34
N TRP A 25 -8.36 -13.07 2.10
CA TRP A 25 -7.54 -12.45 3.13
C TRP A 25 -8.43 -12.20 4.34
N SER A 26 -8.06 -12.78 5.48
CA SER A 26 -8.75 -12.52 6.72
C SER A 26 -8.67 -11.02 7.01
N GLU A 27 -9.67 -10.48 7.70
CA GLU A 27 -9.67 -9.06 8.06
C GLU A 27 -8.42 -8.70 8.87
N SER A 28 -7.97 -9.61 9.74
CA SER A 28 -6.71 -9.47 10.48
C SER A 28 -5.48 -9.38 9.58
N PHE A 29 -5.42 -10.19 8.51
CA PHE A 29 -4.30 -10.16 7.57
C PHE A 29 -4.31 -8.89 6.74
N LYS A 30 -5.48 -8.46 6.25
CA LYS A 30 -5.64 -7.18 5.54
C LYS A 30 -5.17 -6.01 6.40
N ASN A 31 -5.65 -5.93 7.63
CA ASN A 31 -5.27 -4.86 8.55
C ASN A 31 -3.78 -4.85 8.87
N SER A 32 -3.17 -6.03 9.11
CA SER A 32 -1.72 -6.13 9.30
C SER A 32 -0.95 -5.66 8.07
N LEU A 33 -1.35 -6.11 6.88
CA LEU A 33 -0.72 -5.74 5.62
C LEU A 33 -0.81 -4.23 5.36
N ILE A 34 -1.99 -3.65 5.59
CA ILE A 34 -2.25 -2.22 5.46
C ILE A 34 -1.33 -1.43 6.40
N ASN A 35 -1.30 -1.82 7.68
CA ASN A 35 -0.54 -1.13 8.70
C ASN A 35 0.97 -1.23 8.46
N ASP A 36 1.46 -2.43 8.12
CA ASP A 36 2.88 -2.66 7.84
C ASP A 36 3.32 -1.88 6.59
N PHE A 37 2.54 -1.92 5.51
CA PHE A 37 2.87 -1.19 4.30
C PHE A 37 2.86 0.32 4.53
N ALA A 38 1.82 0.86 5.18
CA ALA A 38 1.73 2.28 5.49
C ALA A 38 2.95 2.74 6.31
N PHE A 39 3.32 1.97 7.34
CA PHE A 39 4.52 2.26 8.12
C PHE A 39 5.80 2.24 7.28
N TYR A 40 6.09 1.13 6.58
CA TYR A 40 7.35 0.99 5.87
C TYR A 40 7.47 1.94 4.67
N SER A 41 6.36 2.25 4.01
CA SER A 41 6.31 3.25 2.94
C SER A 41 6.67 4.62 3.49
N SER A 42 6.02 5.08 4.57
CA SER A 42 6.31 6.39 5.16
C SER A 42 7.69 6.43 5.83
N LYS A 43 8.20 5.32 6.35
CA LYS A 43 9.54 5.22 6.96
C LYS A 43 10.68 5.50 5.96
N ILE A 44 10.46 5.23 4.67
CA ILE A 44 11.41 5.59 3.61
C ILE A 44 11.55 7.12 3.49
N GLU A 45 10.45 7.84 3.68
CA GLU A 45 10.38 9.29 3.54
C GLU A 45 10.77 10.01 4.84
N ASP A 46 10.37 9.45 5.98
CA ASP A 46 10.69 9.92 7.34
C ASP A 46 11.39 8.81 8.18
N PRO A 47 12.74 8.80 8.20
CA PRO A 47 13.52 7.88 9.03
C PRO A 47 13.27 8.04 10.54
N GLY A 48 12.64 9.10 11.02
CA GLY A 48 12.30 9.34 12.43
C GLY A 48 11.01 8.64 12.89
N LEU A 49 10.28 7.95 12.00
CA LEU A 49 9.05 7.24 12.36
C LEU A 49 9.30 6.00 13.22
N GLU A 50 8.74 5.96 14.43
CA GLU A 50 8.81 4.79 15.29
C GLU A 50 7.63 3.85 15.04
N TYR A 51 7.91 2.54 14.95
CA TYR A 51 6.89 1.53 14.62
C TYR A 51 5.77 1.49 15.67
N GLY A 52 6.12 1.49 16.96
CA GLY A 52 5.14 1.36 18.04
C GLY A 52 4.09 2.47 18.03
N ASP A 53 4.53 3.72 17.98
CA ASP A 53 3.65 4.89 17.94
C ASP A 53 2.84 4.98 16.64
N THR A 54 3.44 4.58 15.52
CA THR A 54 2.76 4.57 14.22
C THR A 54 1.64 3.54 14.17
N ILE A 55 1.88 2.32 14.64
CA ILE A 55 0.87 1.25 14.65
C ILE A 55 -0.26 1.56 15.62
N LYS A 56 0.04 2.14 16.78
CA LYS A 56 -0.99 2.64 17.70
C LYS A 56 -1.88 3.68 17.04
N PHE A 57 -1.28 4.68 16.39
CA PHE A 57 -2.02 5.69 15.64
C PHE A 57 -2.90 5.07 14.55
N LEU A 58 -2.36 4.13 13.77
CA LEU A 58 -3.10 3.44 12.72
C LEU A 58 -4.24 2.54 13.25
N ASN A 59 -4.19 2.13 14.52
CA ASN A 59 -5.24 1.36 15.18
C ASN A 59 -6.21 2.24 16.00
N ASP A 60 -6.23 3.55 15.75
CA ASP A 60 -7.08 4.53 16.45
C ASP A 60 -6.78 4.65 17.97
N GLU A 61 -5.56 4.31 18.38
CA GLU A 61 -5.08 4.53 19.75
C GLU A 61 -4.49 5.95 19.92
N PHE A 62 -4.49 6.44 21.17
CA PHE A 62 -3.89 7.74 21.49
C PHE A 62 -2.35 7.68 21.40
N VAL A 63 -1.76 8.66 20.70
CA VAL A 63 -0.31 8.77 20.52
C VAL A 63 0.11 10.22 20.72
N GLU A 64 1.20 10.42 21.47
CA GLU A 64 1.80 11.74 21.69
C GLU A 64 2.98 11.90 20.73
N LYS A 65 2.86 12.79 19.74
CA LYS A 65 3.85 12.96 18.66
C LYS A 65 4.06 14.44 18.37
N GLU A 66 5.32 14.85 18.29
CA GLU A 66 5.69 16.24 17.98
C GLU A 66 5.44 16.61 16.51
N ASN A 67 5.54 15.64 15.59
CA ASN A 67 5.36 15.86 14.16
C ASN A 67 4.02 15.29 13.66
N LEU A 68 3.02 16.16 13.58
CA LEU A 68 1.68 15.82 13.08
C LEU A 68 1.67 15.57 11.56
N ILE A 69 2.59 16.14 10.79
CA ILE A 69 2.62 16.03 9.32
C ILE A 69 2.88 14.57 8.91
N SER A 70 3.89 13.92 9.52
CA SER A 70 4.19 12.51 9.23
C SER A 70 3.02 11.58 9.56
N LEU A 71 2.22 11.90 10.59
CA LEU A 71 1.04 11.11 10.94
C LEU A 71 -0.07 11.23 9.89
N PHE A 72 -0.29 12.43 9.35
CA PHE A 72 -1.23 12.63 8.24
C PHE A 72 -0.79 11.90 6.97
N GLU A 73 0.51 11.93 6.67
CA GLU A 73 1.06 11.18 5.53
C GLU A 73 0.82 9.69 5.69
N ILE A 74 1.16 9.12 6.85
CA ILE A 74 0.88 7.71 7.14
C ILE A 74 -0.62 7.38 6.99
N ASN A 75 -1.52 8.26 7.45
CA ASN A 75 -2.96 8.04 7.29
C ASN A 75 -3.38 8.02 5.81
N ASN A 76 -2.85 8.94 4.99
CA ASN A 76 -3.11 8.94 3.54
C ASN A 76 -2.63 7.63 2.88
N HIS A 77 -1.43 7.15 3.25
CA HIS A 77 -0.90 5.88 2.75
C HIS A 77 -1.79 4.69 3.16
N LYS A 78 -2.31 4.67 4.39
CA LYS A 78 -3.25 3.67 4.88
C LYS A 78 -4.56 3.69 4.08
N GLU A 79 -5.17 4.86 3.91
CA GLU A 79 -6.45 5.01 3.20
C GLU A 79 -6.32 4.59 1.73
N VAL A 80 -5.22 4.96 1.07
CA VAL A 80 -4.95 4.56 -0.31
C VAL A 80 -4.82 3.04 -0.42
N LEU A 81 -4.08 2.40 0.48
CA LEU A 81 -3.93 0.95 0.44
C LEU A 81 -5.23 0.22 0.81
N GLN A 82 -6.01 0.74 1.76
CA GLN A 82 -7.37 0.25 2.06
C GLN A 82 -8.23 0.27 0.79
N ASN A 83 -8.29 1.41 0.12
CA ASN A 83 -9.05 1.60 -1.11
C ASN A 83 -8.62 0.65 -2.23
N ILE A 84 -7.31 0.34 -2.34
CA ILE A 84 -6.79 -0.63 -3.32
C ILE A 84 -7.17 -2.06 -2.92
N ILE A 85 -7.04 -2.42 -1.65
CA ILE A 85 -7.33 -3.77 -1.16
C ILE A 85 -8.83 -4.09 -1.23
N GLU A 86 -9.70 -3.11 -0.96
CA GLU A 86 -11.14 -3.27 -1.07
C GLU A 86 -11.59 -3.60 -2.50
N ARG A 87 -10.91 -3.00 -3.50
CA ARG A 87 -11.18 -3.24 -4.92
C ARG A 87 -10.21 -4.23 -5.57
N TYR A 88 -9.42 -4.98 -4.79
CA TYR A 88 -8.27 -5.76 -5.29
C TYR A 88 -8.63 -6.74 -6.42
N GLU A 89 -9.76 -7.44 -6.30
CA GLU A 89 -10.18 -8.43 -7.30
C GLU A 89 -10.63 -7.77 -8.63
N ASP A 90 -11.06 -6.51 -8.57
CA ASP A 90 -11.56 -5.72 -9.72
C ASP A 90 -10.60 -4.59 -10.11
N PHE A 91 -9.39 -4.55 -9.55
CA PHE A 91 -8.44 -3.48 -9.78
C PHE A 91 -7.82 -3.55 -11.18
N GLU A 92 -7.93 -2.45 -11.92
CA GLU A 92 -7.25 -2.28 -13.22
C GLU A 92 -6.22 -1.16 -13.14
N LEU A 93 -4.97 -1.47 -13.52
CA LEU A 93 -3.91 -0.48 -13.63
C LEU A 93 -4.07 0.32 -14.93
N THR A 94 -4.62 1.53 -14.81
CA THR A 94 -4.84 2.49 -15.89
C THR A 94 -4.19 3.82 -15.53
N LYS A 95 -4.09 4.73 -16.51
CA LYS A 95 -3.61 6.09 -16.24
C LYS A 95 -4.50 6.81 -15.23
N GLU A 96 -5.80 6.57 -15.31
CA GLU A 96 -6.82 7.12 -14.43
C GLU A 96 -6.64 6.60 -13.00
N SER A 97 -6.44 5.29 -12.82
CA SER A 97 -6.21 4.74 -11.48
C SER A 97 -4.90 5.22 -10.85
N ILE A 98 -3.84 5.41 -11.64
CA ILE A 98 -2.59 6.04 -11.15
C ILE A 98 -2.84 7.47 -10.67
N LYS A 99 -3.61 8.27 -11.42
CA LYS A 99 -3.94 9.65 -11.05
C LYS A 99 -4.81 9.73 -9.80
N GLU A 100 -5.74 8.80 -9.62
CA GLU A 100 -6.57 8.70 -8.41
C GLU A 100 -5.72 8.38 -7.19
N ILE A 101 -4.90 7.32 -7.26
CA ILE A 101 -3.95 6.96 -6.19
C ILE A 101 -3.07 8.15 -5.82
N HIS A 102 -2.51 8.85 -6.82
CA HIS A 102 -1.68 10.01 -6.56
C HIS A 102 -2.45 11.17 -5.92
N ARG A 103 -3.69 11.43 -6.35
CA ARG A 103 -4.54 12.46 -5.75
C ARG A 103 -4.82 12.16 -4.28
N ASP A 104 -5.11 10.90 -3.97
CA ASP A 104 -5.45 10.46 -2.62
C ASP A 104 -4.21 10.53 -1.71
N LEU A 105 -3.03 10.11 -2.20
CA LEU A 105 -1.74 10.27 -1.48
C LEU A 105 -1.45 11.75 -1.18
N MET A 106 -1.70 12.62 -2.16
CA MET A 106 -1.49 14.07 -2.06
C MET A 106 -2.73 14.81 -1.52
N GLY A 107 -3.70 14.13 -0.90
CA GLY A 107 -4.97 14.74 -0.49
C GLY A 107 -4.83 15.85 0.56
N ASN A 108 -3.69 15.91 1.25
CA ASN A 108 -3.37 16.95 2.23
C ASN A 108 -2.41 17.98 1.62
N GLU A 109 -2.82 19.26 1.55
CA GLU A 109 -2.00 20.37 1.04
C GLU A 109 -0.65 20.51 1.75
N LEU A 110 -0.53 20.05 3.00
CA LEU A 110 0.72 20.04 3.76
C LEU A 110 1.76 19.07 3.19
N SER A 111 1.32 17.98 2.54
CA SER A 111 2.18 16.96 1.91
C SER A 111 2.82 17.42 0.60
N TRP A 112 2.42 18.58 0.07
CA TRP A 112 2.92 19.13 -1.19
C TRP A 112 4.25 19.85 -1.03
N ASN A 113 4.66 20.12 0.22
CA ASN A 113 5.88 20.87 0.53
C ASN A 113 7.14 19.99 0.56
N GLY A 114 7.04 18.72 0.18
CA GLY A 114 8.19 17.83 0.02
C GLY A 114 9.04 18.23 -1.19
N ASN A 115 10.33 18.50 -0.97
CA ASN A 115 11.28 18.62 -2.07
C ASN A 115 11.34 17.29 -2.82
N PHE A 116 11.06 17.31 -4.13
CA PHE A 116 11.21 16.13 -4.98
C PHE A 116 12.65 15.61 -4.92
N LYS A 117 12.81 14.41 -4.35
CA LYS A 117 14.10 13.71 -4.22
C LYS A 117 14.35 12.87 -5.46
N GLN A 118 14.95 13.50 -6.47
CA GLN A 118 15.25 12.85 -7.76
C GLN A 118 16.08 11.57 -7.60
N GLU A 119 16.90 11.48 -6.55
CA GLU A 119 17.71 10.31 -6.21
C GLU A 119 16.92 9.05 -5.85
N LEU A 120 15.62 9.15 -5.53
CA LEU A 120 14.75 8.01 -5.22
C LEU A 120 14.08 7.40 -6.45
N VAL A 121 14.10 8.11 -7.58
CA VAL A 121 13.53 7.66 -8.85
C VAL A 121 14.71 7.26 -9.74
N GLY A 122 15.05 5.97 -9.76
CA GLY A 122 16.22 5.46 -10.47
C GLY A 122 16.33 5.99 -11.90
N ASN A 123 17.58 6.24 -12.33
CA ASN A 123 17.93 6.81 -13.65
C ASN A 123 17.26 6.12 -14.84
#